data_AF-A0AAN7URQ5-F1
#
_entry.id   AF-A0AAN7URQ5-F1
#
_cell.length_a   1.000
_cell.length_b   1.000
_cell.length_c   1.000
_cell.angle_alpha   90.00
_cell.angle_beta   90.00
_cell.angle_gamma   90.00
#
_symmetry.space_group_name_H-M   'P 1'
#
loop_
_entity.id
_entity.type
_entity.pdbx_description
1 polymer ?
#
loop_
_entity_poly.entity_id
_entity_poly.type
_entity_poly.pdbx_seq_one_letter_code
_entity_poly.pdbx_strand_id
1 'polypeptide(L)'
;MLTIHKSQGGNVPHVALWSEKGERIGQSNPGKSKTKAGGDSIIVIEHSQAADENETPGYIMLSNYKVDAICIAALYITETHTSTAWYGDYGYKCGMSWGLSKEEIGAERAVPKCVWLDGDGTNGINSQAMSMHIKDMVANSDRLAQYQENPDTMCKSTPRFSFWGDLLPDSRIPIFDPELEYETDSCTFSDLIIIL
;
A
#
# COMPACT_ATOMS: atom_id res chain seq x y z
N MET A 1 3.36 -5.66 -11.76
CA MET A 1 2.42 -4.65 -12.31
C MET A 1 1.60 -4.09 -11.16
N LEU A 2 1.37 -2.78 -11.12
CA LEU A 2 0.54 -2.10 -10.15
C LEU A 2 -0.59 -1.34 -10.86
N THR A 3 -1.82 -1.50 -10.39
CA THR A 3 -2.96 -0.65 -10.78
C THR A 3 -3.35 0.22 -9.59
N ILE A 4 -3.32 1.54 -9.79
CA ILE A 4 -3.82 2.53 -8.83
C ILE A 4 -5.23 2.92 -9.25
N HIS A 5 -6.21 2.51 -8.46
CA HIS A 5 -7.59 2.95 -8.62
C HIS A 5 -7.82 4.20 -7.77
N LYS A 6 -8.14 5.31 -8.44
CA LYS A 6 -8.27 6.63 -7.81
C LYS A 6 -9.71 7.13 -7.96
N SER A 7 -10.23 7.70 -6.88
CA SER A 7 -11.53 8.37 -6.97
C SER A 7 -11.39 9.81 -7.45
N GLN A 8 -10.31 10.50 -7.06
CA GLN A 8 -10.07 11.90 -7.41
C GLN A 8 -8.64 12.03 -7.97
N GLY A 9 -8.53 12.85 -9.01
CA GLY A 9 -7.31 13.03 -9.79
C GLY A 9 -6.26 13.85 -9.04
N GLY A 10 -5.04 13.84 -9.58
CA GLY A 10 -3.86 14.48 -8.99
C GLY A 10 -2.59 14.09 -9.73
N ASN A 11 -1.44 14.23 -9.08
CA ASN A 11 -0.21 13.62 -9.57
C ASN A 11 -0.28 12.11 -9.41
N VAL A 12 0.24 11.38 -10.40
CA VAL A 12 0.54 9.96 -10.19
C VAL A 12 1.66 9.90 -9.14
N PRO A 13 1.54 9.08 -8.08
CA PRO A 13 2.57 9.00 -7.05
C PRO A 13 3.81 8.26 -7.58
N HIS A 14 4.98 8.61 -7.04
CA HIS A 14 6.16 7.77 -7.17
C HIS A 14 5.89 6.43 -6.51
N VAL A 15 6.30 5.33 -7.14
CA VAL A 15 6.14 3.99 -6.58
C VAL A 15 7.51 3.35 -6.45
N ALA A 16 7.81 2.73 -5.32
CA ALA A 16 9.00 1.93 -5.15
C ALA A 16 8.65 0.60 -4.48
N LEU A 17 9.43 -0.43 -4.80
CA LEU A 17 9.30 -1.78 -4.31
C LEU A 17 10.60 -2.22 -3.61
N TRP A 18 10.44 -2.93 -2.49
CA TRP A 18 11.55 -3.51 -1.74
C TRP A 18 11.29 -4.98 -1.45
N SER A 19 12.36 -5.75 -1.32
CA SER A 19 12.29 -7.12 -0.84
C SER A 19 12.14 -7.20 0.67
N GLU A 20 11.94 -8.43 1.18
CA GLU A 20 11.89 -8.73 2.62
C GLU A 20 13.19 -8.33 3.36
N LYS A 21 14.31 -8.26 2.65
CA LYS A 21 15.62 -7.85 3.20
C LYS A 21 15.84 -6.34 3.13
N GLY A 22 14.89 -5.58 2.60
CA GLY A 22 15.01 -4.14 2.40
C GLY A 22 15.89 -3.72 1.23
N GLU A 23 16.19 -4.63 0.28
CA GLU A 23 16.81 -4.28 -0.98
C GLU A 23 15.78 -3.67 -1.93
N ARG A 24 16.14 -2.59 -2.65
CA ARG A 24 15.22 -1.96 -3.60
C ARG A 24 15.17 -2.78 -4.87
N ILE A 25 13.99 -3.26 -5.25
CA ILE A 25 13.78 -4.08 -6.45
C ILE A 25 13.66 -3.21 -7.70
N GLY A 26 12.88 -2.14 -7.58
CA GLY A 26 12.58 -1.25 -8.69
C GLY A 26 11.70 -0.09 -8.25
N GLN A 27 11.58 0.91 -9.12
CA GLN A 27 10.73 2.07 -8.88
C GLN A 27 10.19 2.66 -10.18
N SER A 28 9.07 3.38 -10.06
CA SER A 28 8.51 4.19 -11.12
C SER A 28 8.45 5.64 -10.69
N ASN A 29 9.11 6.50 -11.47
CA ASN A 29 9.02 7.94 -11.31
C ASN A 29 8.10 8.52 -12.39
N PRO A 30 6.88 8.95 -12.04
CA PRO A 30 5.92 9.46 -13.00
C PRO A 30 6.28 10.85 -13.54
N GLY A 31 7.36 11.49 -13.06
CA GLY A 31 7.74 12.83 -13.51
C GLY A 31 6.58 13.81 -13.28
N LYS A 32 6.18 14.57 -14.31
CA LYS A 32 5.06 15.53 -14.23
C LYS A 32 3.70 14.91 -14.59
N SER A 33 3.59 13.58 -14.60
CA SER A 33 2.35 12.92 -15.02
C SER A 33 1.22 13.17 -14.04
N LYS A 34 0.11 13.63 -14.59
CA LYS A 34 -1.13 13.88 -13.87
C LYS A 34 -2.20 12.92 -14.36
N THR A 35 -3.20 12.72 -13.52
CA THR A 35 -4.28 11.80 -13.79
C THR A 35 -5.62 12.43 -13.40
N LYS A 36 -6.67 12.19 -14.18
CA LYS A 36 -8.01 12.77 -13.94
C LYS A 36 -8.71 12.03 -12.80
N ALA A 37 -9.79 12.61 -12.29
CA ALA A 37 -10.68 11.90 -11.37
C ALA A 37 -11.31 10.70 -12.06
N GLY A 38 -11.50 9.62 -11.29
CA GLY A 38 -11.96 8.33 -11.79
C GLY A 38 -10.92 7.56 -12.61
N GLY A 39 -11.13 6.24 -12.70
CA GLY A 39 -10.38 5.32 -13.54
C GLY A 39 -9.00 4.92 -13.00
N ASP A 40 -8.29 4.12 -13.79
CA ASP A 40 -7.09 3.43 -13.33
C ASP A 40 -5.81 4.06 -13.86
N SER A 41 -4.73 3.91 -13.09
CA SER A 41 -3.38 4.16 -13.57
C SER A 41 -2.58 2.88 -13.43
N ILE A 42 -2.18 2.30 -14.56
CA ILE A 42 -1.39 1.07 -14.62
C ILE A 42 0.09 1.45 -14.69
N ILE A 43 0.88 0.90 -13.78
CA ILE A 43 2.31 1.13 -13.64
C ILE A 43 3.01 -0.23 -13.72
N VAL A 44 3.95 -0.34 -14.65
CA VAL A 44 4.87 -1.47 -14.72
C VAL A 44 6.17 -1.02 -14.06
N ILE A 45 6.66 -1.81 -13.12
CA ILE A 45 7.91 -1.57 -12.39
C ILE A 45 8.81 -2.74 -12.73
N GLU A 46 9.93 -2.43 -13.38
CA GLU A 46 10.92 -3.41 -13.79
C GLU A 46 11.84 -3.75 -12.63
N HIS A 47 12.16 -5.04 -12.48
CA HIS A 47 13.21 -5.51 -11.59
C HIS A 47 14.55 -5.02 -12.13
N SER A 48 15.11 -3.96 -11.54
CA SER A 48 16.23 -3.21 -12.13
C SER A 48 17.25 -2.70 -11.11
N GLN A 49 16.98 -2.88 -9.81
CA GLN A 49 17.78 -2.28 -8.74
C GLN A 49 18.31 -3.29 -7.72
N ALA A 50 17.70 -4.47 -7.58
CA ALA A 50 18.21 -5.53 -6.73
C ALA A 50 19.26 -6.36 -7.48
N ALA A 51 20.23 -6.90 -6.73
CA ALA A 51 21.34 -7.66 -7.30
C ALA A 51 20.93 -9.09 -7.69
N ASP A 52 20.00 -9.69 -6.95
CA ASP A 52 19.41 -10.99 -7.27
C ASP A 52 18.13 -10.77 -8.07
N GLU A 53 18.12 -11.23 -9.34
CA GLU A 53 16.98 -11.13 -10.24
C GLU A 53 15.77 -11.97 -9.81
N ASN A 54 15.93 -12.83 -8.81
CA ASN A 54 14.86 -13.65 -8.25
C ASN A 54 14.21 -13.03 -7.00
N GLU A 55 14.66 -11.85 -6.53
CA GLU A 55 14.01 -11.20 -5.40
C GLU A 55 12.60 -10.73 -5.77
N THR A 56 11.64 -11.04 -4.90
CA THR A 56 10.24 -10.65 -5.05
C THR A 56 9.90 -9.48 -4.12
N PRO A 57 8.96 -8.60 -4.50
CA PRO A 57 8.57 -7.47 -3.67
C PRO A 57 7.82 -7.93 -2.41
N GLY A 58 8.44 -7.68 -1.26
CA GLY A 58 7.79 -7.78 0.05
C GLY A 58 7.05 -6.50 0.42
N TYR A 59 7.55 -5.33 -0.02
CA TYR A 59 7.00 -4.03 0.37
C TYR A 59 6.80 -3.10 -0.81
N ILE A 60 5.84 -2.20 -0.65
CA ILE A 60 5.54 -1.13 -1.60
C ILE A 60 5.43 0.20 -0.88
N MET A 61 5.89 1.27 -1.53
CA MET A 61 5.66 2.66 -1.12
C MET A 61 5.05 3.44 -2.27
N LEU A 62 4.06 4.28 -1.95
CA LEU A 62 3.52 5.30 -2.83
C LEU A 62 3.81 6.67 -2.22
N SER A 63 4.45 7.56 -2.96
CA SER A 63 4.83 8.90 -2.50
C SER A 63 4.36 9.98 -3.48
N ASN A 64 3.45 10.84 -3.05
CA ASN A 64 3.07 12.05 -3.79
C ASN A 64 3.72 13.29 -3.16
N TYR A 65 5.02 13.49 -3.38
CA TYR A 65 5.80 14.61 -2.82
C TYR A 65 5.53 15.97 -3.50
N LYS A 66 4.42 16.10 -4.24
CA LYS A 66 4.08 17.25 -5.06
C LYS A 66 2.72 17.81 -4.64
N VAL A 67 2.48 19.08 -5.01
CA VAL A 67 1.33 19.92 -4.63
C VAL A 67 -0.05 19.44 -5.13
N ASP A 68 -0.11 18.49 -6.06
CA ASP A 68 -1.41 18.05 -6.64
C ASP A 68 -1.80 16.71 -6.01
N ALA A 69 -2.62 16.80 -4.95
CA ALA A 69 -3.08 15.67 -4.14
C ALA A 69 -3.83 14.62 -4.98
N ILE A 70 -3.70 13.34 -4.63
CA ILE A 70 -4.42 12.22 -5.26
C ILE A 70 -5.21 11.44 -4.21
N CYS A 71 -6.45 11.04 -4.53
CA CYS A 71 -7.26 10.18 -3.64
C CYS A 71 -7.32 8.75 -4.15
N ILE A 72 -6.64 7.84 -3.44
CA ILE A 72 -6.48 6.44 -3.81
C ILE A 72 -7.53 5.60 -3.09
N ALA A 73 -8.38 4.92 -3.86
CA ALA A 73 -9.47 4.08 -3.36
C ALA A 73 -9.09 2.60 -3.30
N ALA A 74 -8.27 2.14 -4.25
CA ALA A 74 -7.69 0.80 -4.20
C ALA A 74 -6.35 0.72 -4.92
N LEU A 75 -5.56 -0.29 -4.55
CA LEU A 75 -4.35 -0.73 -5.25
C LEU A 75 -4.50 -2.20 -5.59
N TYR A 76 -4.11 -2.56 -6.81
CA TYR A 76 -3.96 -3.96 -7.22
C TYR A 76 -2.53 -4.21 -7.61
N ILE A 77 -1.86 -5.05 -6.83
CA ILE A 77 -0.46 -5.42 -7.03
C ILE A 77 -0.48 -6.83 -7.60
N THR A 78 0.03 -6.98 -8.82
CA THR A 78 0.10 -8.27 -9.50
C THR A 78 1.55 -8.59 -9.82
N GLU A 79 2.00 -9.73 -9.32
CA GLU A 79 3.27 -10.37 -9.62
C GLU A 79 3.01 -11.71 -10.35
N THR A 80 4.06 -12.36 -10.85
CA THR A 80 4.03 -13.69 -11.48
C THR A 80 3.25 -14.73 -10.68
N HIS A 81 3.32 -14.70 -9.35
CA HIS A 81 2.75 -15.76 -8.49
C HIS A 81 1.68 -15.27 -7.51
N THR A 82 1.52 -13.96 -7.35
CA THR A 82 0.63 -13.39 -6.32
C THR A 82 -0.15 -12.21 -6.87
N SER A 83 -1.36 -12.04 -6.35
CA SER A 83 -2.14 -10.82 -6.54
C SER A 83 -2.66 -10.34 -5.19
N THR A 84 -2.45 -9.06 -4.93
CA THR A 84 -2.81 -8.42 -3.67
C THR A 84 -3.68 -7.20 -3.96
N ALA A 85 -4.74 -7.04 -3.19
CA ALA A 85 -5.61 -5.87 -3.25
C ALA A 85 -5.54 -5.12 -1.92
N TRP A 86 -5.32 -3.81 -2.00
CA TRP A 86 -5.43 -2.91 -0.87
C TRP A 86 -6.55 -1.91 -1.13
N TYR A 87 -7.31 -1.57 -0.11
CA TYR A 87 -8.42 -0.62 -0.17
C TYR A 87 -8.17 0.56 0.77
N GLY A 88 -8.63 1.75 0.38
CA GLY A 88 -8.46 2.96 1.19
C GLY A 88 -9.11 2.91 2.57
N ASP A 89 -10.01 1.95 2.81
CA ASP A 89 -10.54 1.68 4.15
C ASP A 89 -9.46 1.31 5.17
N TYR A 90 -8.35 0.67 4.76
CA TYR A 90 -7.21 0.42 5.63
C TYR A 90 -6.55 1.73 6.08
N GLY A 91 -6.26 2.62 5.12
CA GLY A 91 -5.66 3.92 5.43
C GLY A 91 -6.59 4.79 6.28
N TYR A 92 -7.89 4.80 5.99
CA TYR A 92 -8.89 5.46 6.82
C TYR A 92 -8.89 4.92 8.25
N LYS A 93 -8.91 3.59 8.41
CA LYS A 93 -8.91 2.92 9.71
C LYS A 93 -7.67 3.31 10.53
N CYS A 94 -6.54 3.51 9.87
CA CYS A 94 -5.29 3.94 10.50
C CYS A 94 -5.13 5.47 10.64
N GLY A 95 -6.12 6.27 10.26
CA GLY A 95 -6.14 7.71 10.52
C GLY A 95 -5.62 8.61 9.40
N MET A 96 -5.49 8.10 8.17
CA MET A 96 -5.20 8.94 7.01
C MET A 96 -6.37 9.89 6.71
N SER A 97 -6.03 11.05 6.15
CA SER A 97 -7.00 11.97 5.55
C SER A 97 -7.69 11.27 4.38
N TRP A 98 -9.02 11.34 4.34
CA TRP A 98 -9.82 10.50 3.43
C TRP A 98 -11.00 11.26 2.83
N GLY A 99 -11.59 10.67 1.79
CA GLY A 99 -12.83 11.09 1.17
C GLY A 99 -13.67 9.90 0.71
N LEU A 100 -14.93 10.13 0.40
CA LEU A 100 -15.78 9.09 -0.21
C LEU A 100 -15.31 8.83 -1.64
N SER A 101 -15.14 7.55 -1.98
CA SER A 101 -14.99 7.17 -3.39
C SER A 101 -16.30 7.46 -4.12
N LYS A 102 -16.18 7.92 -5.37
CA LYS A 102 -17.29 8.07 -6.32
C LYS A 102 -17.45 6.86 -7.23
N GLU A 103 -16.52 5.90 -7.12
CA GLU A 103 -16.44 4.72 -7.98
C GLU A 103 -16.68 3.46 -7.15
N GLU A 104 -17.43 2.54 -7.73
CA GLU A 104 -17.71 1.21 -7.19
C GLU A 104 -16.65 0.21 -7.67
N ILE A 105 -16.27 -0.70 -6.80
CA ILE A 105 -15.18 -1.65 -7.02
C ILE A 105 -15.67 -3.08 -6.76
N GLY A 106 -15.22 -4.01 -7.62
CA GLY A 106 -15.47 -5.44 -7.49
C GLY A 106 -16.88 -5.86 -7.88
N ALA A 107 -17.13 -7.17 -7.85
CA ALA A 107 -18.42 -7.76 -8.25
C ALA A 107 -19.58 -7.30 -7.35
N GLU A 108 -19.30 -7.03 -6.08
CA GLU A 108 -20.27 -6.57 -5.09
C GLU A 108 -20.53 -5.05 -5.16
N ARG A 109 -19.84 -4.33 -6.06
CA ARG A 109 -19.97 -2.88 -6.25
C ARG A 109 -19.72 -2.11 -4.94
N ALA A 110 -18.73 -2.54 -4.17
CA ALA A 110 -18.35 -1.89 -2.93
C ALA A 110 -17.80 -0.49 -3.21
N VAL A 111 -18.14 0.49 -2.38
CA VAL A 111 -17.63 1.87 -2.48
C VAL A 111 -16.62 2.10 -1.35
N PRO A 112 -15.33 1.78 -1.55
CA PRO A 112 -14.35 1.97 -0.50
C PRO A 112 -14.12 3.44 -0.22
N LYS A 113 -13.53 3.75 0.92
CA LYS A 113 -12.99 5.10 1.14
C LYS A 113 -11.76 5.29 0.26
N CYS A 114 -11.50 6.53 -0.13
CA CYS A 114 -10.22 6.90 -0.73
C CYS A 114 -9.40 7.70 0.27
N VAL A 115 -8.08 7.49 0.29
CA VAL A 115 -7.16 8.26 1.13
C VAL A 115 -6.30 9.17 0.30
N TRP A 116 -5.97 10.33 0.86
CA TRP A 116 -5.25 11.38 0.17
C TRP A 116 -3.75 11.24 0.35
N LEU A 117 -3.00 11.35 -0.75
CA LEU A 117 -1.57 11.62 -0.72
C LEU A 117 -1.32 13.02 -1.28
N ASP A 118 -0.71 13.90 -0.50
CA ASP A 118 -0.44 15.29 -0.85
C ASP A 118 0.89 15.77 -0.27
N GLY A 119 1.72 16.37 -1.11
CA GLY A 119 3.11 16.71 -0.74
C GLY A 119 3.26 18.04 -0.01
N ASP A 120 2.27 18.93 -0.10
CA ASP A 120 2.31 20.21 0.61
C ASP A 120 1.29 20.32 1.75
N GLY A 121 0.53 19.23 1.99
CA GLY A 121 -0.43 19.13 3.09
C GLY A 121 -1.59 20.13 2.98
N THR A 122 -1.93 20.56 1.76
CA THR A 122 -3.04 21.49 1.52
C THR A 122 -4.32 20.95 2.15
N ASN A 123 -5.11 21.84 2.76
CA ASN A 123 -6.32 21.49 3.52
C ASN A 123 -6.08 20.57 4.74
N GLY A 124 -4.85 20.46 5.24
CA GLY A 124 -4.52 19.63 6.40
C GLY A 124 -4.42 18.14 6.08
N ILE A 125 -4.18 17.77 4.82
CA ILE A 125 -3.90 16.38 4.44
C ILE A 125 -2.62 15.93 5.17
N ASN A 126 -2.74 14.87 5.96
CA ASN A 126 -1.70 14.39 6.88
C ASN A 126 -0.72 13.37 6.28
N SER A 127 -0.83 13.09 4.98
CA SER A 127 -0.04 12.05 4.32
C SER A 127 0.47 12.53 2.96
N GLN A 128 1.79 12.56 2.81
CA GLN A 128 2.50 12.67 1.54
C GLN A 128 2.72 11.29 0.91
N ALA A 129 2.96 10.28 1.74
CA ALA A 129 3.25 8.93 1.29
C ALA A 129 2.57 7.87 2.16
N MET A 130 2.55 6.65 1.66
CA MET A 130 2.23 5.46 2.43
C MET A 130 3.12 4.30 2.02
N SER A 131 3.36 3.39 2.96
CA SER A 131 4.10 2.15 2.75
C SER A 131 3.38 0.99 3.40
N MET A 132 3.53 -0.19 2.81
CA MET A 132 2.92 -1.41 3.36
C MET A 132 3.73 -2.65 3.02
N HIS A 133 3.63 -3.62 3.91
CA HIS A 133 4.04 -4.99 3.66
C HIS A 133 2.96 -5.69 2.81
N ILE A 134 3.32 -6.08 1.59
CA ILE A 134 2.41 -6.59 0.56
C ILE A 134 1.74 -7.88 1.04
N LYS A 135 2.53 -8.81 1.61
CA LYS A 135 2.02 -10.09 2.09
C LYS A 135 0.94 -9.92 3.16
N ASP A 136 1.03 -8.89 3.99
CA ASP A 136 0.05 -8.58 5.05
C ASP A 136 -1.26 -7.96 4.52
N MET A 137 -1.31 -7.61 3.23
CA MET A 137 -2.52 -7.10 2.56
C MET A 137 -3.24 -8.18 1.73
N VAL A 138 -2.65 -9.38 1.63
CA VAL A 138 -3.31 -10.54 1.01
C VAL A 138 -4.53 -10.93 1.86
N ALA A 139 -5.65 -11.21 1.19
CA ALA A 139 -6.89 -11.60 1.85
C ALA A 139 -6.72 -12.95 2.59
N ASN A 140 -6.90 -12.93 3.91
CA ASN A 140 -6.85 -14.08 4.80
C ASN A 140 -7.84 -13.83 5.95
N SER A 141 -8.65 -14.84 6.29
CA SER A 141 -9.71 -14.70 7.30
C SER A 141 -9.17 -14.37 8.69
N ASP A 142 -8.09 -15.01 9.08
CA ASP A 142 -7.53 -14.91 10.43
C ASP A 142 -6.86 -13.55 10.61
N ARG A 143 -6.18 -13.08 9.57
CA ARG A 143 -5.60 -11.74 9.52
C ARG A 143 -6.68 -10.65 9.50
N LEU A 144 -7.76 -10.87 8.75
CA LEU A 144 -8.89 -9.94 8.77
C LEU A 144 -9.51 -9.84 10.17
N ALA A 145 -9.71 -10.99 10.84
CA ALA A 145 -10.18 -11.02 12.23
C ALA A 145 -9.21 -10.29 13.15
N GLN A 146 -7.90 -10.54 13.03
CA GLN A 146 -6.86 -9.85 13.80
C GLN A 146 -6.96 -8.33 13.66
N TYR A 147 -7.11 -7.81 12.44
CA TYR A 147 -7.18 -6.37 12.19
C TYR A 147 -8.49 -5.73 12.65
N GLN A 148 -9.56 -6.52 12.75
CA GLN A 148 -10.83 -6.08 13.29
C GLN A 148 -10.81 -6.03 14.82
N GLU A 149 -10.27 -7.08 15.46
CA GLU A 149 -10.19 -7.22 16.92
C GLU A 149 -9.12 -6.32 17.53
N ASN A 150 -7.96 -6.23 16.89
CA ASN A 150 -6.84 -5.42 17.34
C ASN A 150 -6.25 -4.59 16.18
N PRO A 151 -6.89 -3.46 15.81
CA PRO A 151 -6.42 -2.60 14.71
C PRO A 151 -4.97 -2.12 14.86
N ASP A 152 -4.44 -2.08 16.09
CA ASP A 152 -3.06 -1.65 16.35
C ASP A 152 -2.04 -2.60 15.72
N THR A 153 -2.35 -3.89 15.54
CA THR A 153 -1.44 -4.84 14.88
C THR A 153 -1.17 -4.47 13.44
N MET A 154 -2.04 -3.67 12.82
CA MET A 154 -1.83 -3.07 11.50
C MET A 154 -1.39 -1.60 11.64
N CYS A 155 -2.17 -0.77 12.32
CA CYS A 155 -2.01 0.68 12.29
C CYS A 155 -0.85 1.21 13.13
N LYS A 156 -0.35 0.44 14.12
CA LYS A 156 0.82 0.80 14.93
C LYS A 156 2.04 -0.06 14.59
N SER A 157 1.94 -0.91 13.58
CA SER A 157 3.07 -1.70 13.07
C SER A 157 3.66 -1.00 11.85
N THR A 158 4.70 -0.21 12.07
CA THR A 158 5.26 0.67 11.04
C THR A 158 5.71 -0.06 9.76
N PRO A 159 6.38 -1.23 9.84
CA PRO A 159 6.72 -2.00 8.64
C PRO A 159 5.49 -2.55 7.91
N ARG A 160 4.43 -2.91 8.65
CA ARG A 160 3.21 -3.51 8.06
C ARG A 160 2.38 -2.50 7.28
N PHE A 161 2.06 -1.37 7.90
CA PHE A 161 1.34 -0.28 7.24
C PHE A 161 1.68 1.03 7.95
N SER A 162 2.05 2.03 7.17
CA SER A 162 2.22 3.40 7.68
C SER A 162 2.00 4.42 6.58
N PHE A 163 1.64 5.62 7.03
CA PHE A 163 1.61 6.81 6.20
C PHE A 163 2.52 7.87 6.79
N TRP A 164 2.96 8.78 5.93
CA TRP A 164 4.10 9.63 6.21
C TRP A 164 3.81 11.05 5.75
N GLY A 165 4.15 12.04 6.57
CA GLY A 165 4.01 13.46 6.20
C GLY A 165 5.10 13.95 5.26
N ASP A 166 6.28 13.33 5.24
CA ASP A 166 7.49 13.87 4.62
C ASP A 166 8.38 12.82 3.92
N LEU A 167 7.92 11.56 3.82
CA LEU A 167 8.71 10.49 3.21
C LEU A 167 8.91 10.74 1.71
N LEU A 168 10.17 10.89 1.30
CA LEU A 168 10.56 11.19 -0.08
C LEU A 168 10.64 9.93 -0.95
N PRO A 169 10.49 10.05 -2.29
CA PRO A 169 10.58 8.94 -3.26
C PRO A 169 11.73 7.95 -3.08
N ASP A 170 12.92 8.45 -2.73
CA ASP A 170 14.13 7.63 -2.60
C ASP A 170 14.43 7.21 -1.15
N SER A 171 13.55 7.55 -0.20
CA SER A 171 13.74 7.19 1.20
C SER A 171 13.60 5.68 1.41
N ARG A 172 14.24 5.17 2.47
CA ARG A 172 13.98 3.80 2.93
C ARG A 172 12.73 3.78 3.80
N ILE A 173 11.94 2.74 3.64
CA ILE A 173 10.82 2.43 4.53
C ILE A 173 11.28 1.46 5.62
N PRO A 174 10.60 1.43 6.79
CA PRO A 174 10.81 0.36 7.76
C PRO A 174 10.42 -1.00 7.19
N ILE A 175 11.23 -1.99 7.52
CA ILE A 175 11.12 -3.38 7.12
C ILE A 175 11.16 -4.22 8.40
N PHE A 176 10.47 -5.35 8.44
CA PHE A 176 10.57 -6.28 9.56
C PHE A 176 11.99 -6.85 9.67
N ASP A 177 12.58 -6.77 10.86
CA ASP A 177 13.87 -7.37 11.19
C ASP A 177 13.80 -7.97 12.62
N PRO A 178 13.76 -9.30 12.77
CA PRO A 178 13.83 -10.31 11.70
C PRO A 178 12.58 -10.31 10.81
N GLU A 179 12.68 -10.96 9.63
CA GLU A 179 11.55 -11.19 8.74
C GLU A 179 10.41 -11.90 9.49
N LEU A 180 9.16 -11.55 9.18
CA LEU A 180 8.00 -12.21 9.77
C LEU A 180 7.88 -13.65 9.28
N GLU A 181 7.88 -14.58 10.23
CA GLU A 181 7.46 -15.94 9.97
C GLU A 181 5.93 -16.00 9.96
N TYR A 182 5.39 -16.70 8.97
CA TYR A 182 3.97 -16.96 8.87
C TYR A 182 3.76 -18.46 9.05
N GLU A 183 2.86 -18.81 9.95
CA GLU A 183 2.38 -20.19 9.98
C GLU A 183 1.73 -20.49 8.63
N THR A 184 1.93 -21.72 8.14
CA THR A 184 1.17 -22.18 6.97
C THR A 184 -0.30 -22.06 7.30
N ASP A 185 -1.04 -21.29 6.51
CA ASP A 185 -2.47 -21.04 6.71
C ASP A 185 -3.14 -22.34 7.14
N SER A 186 -3.72 -22.30 8.34
CA SER A 186 -4.44 -23.43 8.87
C SER A 186 -5.70 -23.58 8.02
N CYS A 187 -5.65 -24.45 7.01
CA CYS A 187 -6.88 -24.99 6.40
C CYS A 187 -7.68 -25.83 7.43
N THR A 188 -7.22 -25.92 8.68
CA THR A 188 -7.84 -26.65 9.79
C THR A 188 -7.59 -25.95 11.12
N PHE A 189 -8.67 -25.52 11.78
CA PHE A 189 -8.78 -25.08 13.17
C PHE A 189 -7.70 -25.61 14.13
N SER A 190 -6.85 -24.75 14.68
CA SER A 190 -6.67 -24.56 16.14
C SER A 190 -5.43 -23.71 16.46
N ASP A 191 -5.64 -22.75 17.36
CA ASP A 191 -4.68 -22.19 18.33
C ASP A 191 -3.65 -21.16 17.87
N LEU A 192 -4.14 -19.92 17.93
CA LEU A 192 -3.48 -18.62 18.02
C LEU A 192 -2.34 -18.56 19.06
N ILE A 193 -1.08 -18.39 18.63
CA ILE A 193 -0.02 -17.74 19.44
C ILE A 193 0.85 -16.85 18.54
N ILE A 194 0.74 -15.53 18.69
CA ILE A 194 1.75 -14.58 18.23
C ILE A 194 2.79 -14.48 19.35
N ILE A 195 4.04 -14.85 19.08
CA ILE A 195 5.16 -14.53 19.97
C ILE A 195 5.55 -13.07 19.70
N LEU A 196 5.29 -12.21 20.68
CA LEU A 196 5.77 -10.81 20.74
C LEU A 196 7.21 -10.76 21.23
#